data_AF-A0A8X7YEW3-F1
#
_entry.id   AF-A0A8X7YEW3-F1
#
_cell.length_a   1.000
_cell.length_b   1.000
_cell.length_c   1.000
_cell.angle_alpha   90.00
_cell.angle_beta   90.00
_cell.angle_gamma   90.00
#
_symmetry.space_group_name_H-M   'P 1'
#
loop_
_entity.id
_entity.type
_entity.pdbx_description
1 polymer ?
#
loop_
_entity_poly.entity_id
_entity_poly.type
_entity_poly.pdbx_seq_one_letter_code
_entity_poly.pdbx_strand_id
1 'polypeptide(L)'
;MANPKILPLILFSLFAIASAKVFFEERFEVVDDDCGGFMDFIAVIRAAFHMKFGREKESDFLCLMIANLVFVVLYEIEDGWENTWVVSDWKKDENTAGVWNFTSGKWNGDPNDKGIQTSEDYRFYAISAEFPKFSNKDQTLVFQFSVKHEQKLDCGGGYMKLLSGEVDQKKFGGDTPYSIMFGPDICGYSTKKVHAILNYNEANHLIKKEVPCETDQLSHVYTLIIRPDATYSILIDNVEKQTGSLYSDWDLLPSKTIKDPEAKKPEDWDDKEYIPDPEDKKPEGYDDIPKELPDPEAKKPEDWDDEEDGEWTAPTIPNPEYKGPWKPKKIKNPNYQGKWKAPIIDNPDFKDDPELYVYPDLRYVGIELWQVKSGTLFDNVLVSDDPEYAKQMADETWGKQKDAEKAAFEEAEKKRDEEESKEDPADSDAEEEDEAGDAEGEDSDAETKVDTAEDEDEGHVGFLSPEMMMSCDEEALLRAKSV
;
A
#
# COMPACT_ATOMS: atom_id res chain seq x y z
N MET A 1 30.20 -44.96 -7.64
CA MET A 1 31.64 -44.80 -7.91
C MET A 1 31.88 -43.33 -8.22
N ALA A 2 32.55 -42.58 -7.34
CA ALA A 2 32.77 -41.15 -7.54
C ALA A 2 33.74 -40.90 -8.70
N ASN A 3 33.43 -39.93 -9.57
CA ASN A 3 34.24 -39.57 -10.72
C ASN A 3 35.63 -39.07 -10.26
N PRO A 4 36.74 -39.73 -10.63
CA PRO A 4 38.08 -39.43 -10.13
C PRO A 4 38.60 -38.02 -10.50
N LYS A 5 37.85 -37.26 -11.32
CA LYS A 5 38.15 -35.86 -11.67
C LYS A 5 37.55 -34.81 -10.71
N ILE A 6 36.62 -35.21 -9.83
CA ILE A 6 35.93 -34.28 -8.91
C ILE A 6 36.73 -34.07 -7.61
N LEU A 7 37.37 -35.13 -7.12
CA LEU A 7 38.16 -35.08 -5.88
C LEU A 7 39.32 -34.07 -5.91
N PRO A 8 40.09 -33.93 -7.01
CA PRO A 8 41.14 -32.90 -7.11
C PRO A 8 40.59 -31.48 -7.13
N LEU A 9 39.38 -31.27 -7.66
CA LEU A 9 38.71 -29.97 -7.75
C LEU A 9 38.20 -29.52 -6.38
N ILE A 10 37.63 -30.43 -5.60
CA ILE A 10 37.20 -30.19 -4.20
C ILE A 10 38.42 -29.93 -3.32
N LEU A 11 39.50 -30.71 -3.47
CA LEU A 11 40.74 -30.47 -2.72
C LEU A 11 41.37 -29.12 -3.09
N PHE A 12 41.30 -28.69 -4.36
CA PHE A 12 41.83 -27.40 -4.79
C PHE A 12 40.97 -26.23 -4.31
N SER A 13 39.63 -26.38 -4.28
CA SER A 13 38.74 -25.35 -3.72
C SER A 13 38.94 -25.20 -2.21
N LEU A 14 39.02 -26.31 -1.47
CA LEU A 14 39.30 -26.28 -0.02
C LEU A 14 40.68 -25.68 0.29
N PHE A 15 41.69 -25.94 -0.54
CA PHE A 15 43.02 -25.37 -0.38
C PHE A 15 43.05 -23.87 -0.71
N ALA A 16 42.29 -23.43 -1.73
CA ALA A 16 42.13 -22.01 -2.06
C ALA A 16 41.37 -21.25 -0.96
N ILE A 17 40.32 -21.85 -0.40
CA ILE A 17 39.54 -21.31 0.73
C ILE A 17 40.40 -21.19 1.99
N ALA A 18 41.16 -22.24 2.34
CA ALA A 18 42.08 -22.21 3.48
C ALA A 18 43.18 -21.17 3.29
N SER A 19 43.70 -21.02 2.07
CA SER A 19 44.71 -20.00 1.75
C SER A 19 44.14 -18.58 1.82
N ALA A 20 42.90 -18.36 1.37
CA ALA A 20 42.24 -17.05 1.47
C ALA A 20 41.97 -16.64 2.92
N LYS A 21 41.57 -17.59 3.77
CA LYS A 21 41.31 -17.35 5.19
C LYS A 21 42.58 -17.02 5.99
N VAL A 22 43.66 -17.75 5.74
CA VAL A 22 44.98 -17.50 6.37
C VAL A 22 45.60 -16.18 5.88
N PHE A 23 45.42 -15.83 4.59
CA PHE A 23 45.94 -14.58 4.04
C PHE A 23 45.21 -13.34 4.57
N PHE A 24 43.94 -13.48 4.99
CA PHE A 24 43.16 -12.41 5.61
C PHE A 24 43.55 -12.17 7.08
N GLU A 25 43.80 -13.23 7.85
CA GLU A 25 44.21 -13.12 9.27
C GLU A 25 45.64 -12.58 9.45
N GLU A 26 46.56 -12.84 8.52
CA GLU A 26 47.97 -12.42 8.68
C GLU A 26 48.29 -11.01 8.14
N ARG A 27 47.39 -10.35 7.38
CA ARG A 27 47.76 -9.13 6.63
C ARG A 27 46.92 -7.87 6.85
N PHE A 28 45.82 -7.93 7.60
CA PHE A 28 44.95 -6.77 7.83
C PHE A 28 44.51 -6.64 9.29
N GLU A 29 45.48 -6.43 10.20
CA GLU A 29 45.23 -5.55 11.34
C GLU A 29 45.35 -4.11 10.83
N VAL A 30 44.21 -3.45 10.66
CA VAL A 30 44.04 -2.01 10.35
C VAL A 30 44.38 -1.62 8.90
N VAL A 31 43.37 -1.10 8.17
CA VAL A 31 43.37 0.19 7.41
C VAL A 31 42.09 0.27 6.55
N ASP A 32 41.56 1.48 6.50
CA ASP A 32 40.27 1.98 5.97
C ASP A 32 39.84 1.56 4.54
N ASP A 33 38.52 1.40 4.38
CA ASP A 33 37.60 2.00 3.39
C ASP A 33 38.09 2.31 1.95
N ASP A 34 38.83 1.41 1.30
CA ASP A 34 39.16 1.53 -0.13
C ASP A 34 38.76 0.28 -0.94
N CYS A 35 37.69 0.42 -1.75
CA CYS A 35 37.20 -0.58 -2.72
C CYS A 35 38.26 -1.05 -3.74
N GLY A 36 39.41 -0.38 -3.84
CA GLY A 36 40.49 -0.71 -4.78
C GLY A 36 41.20 -2.03 -4.47
N GLY A 37 41.42 -2.35 -3.19
CA GLY A 37 42.17 -3.56 -2.80
C GLY A 37 41.41 -4.86 -3.10
N PHE A 38 40.08 -4.84 -2.96
CA PHE A 38 39.21 -5.97 -3.25
C PHE A 38 39.13 -6.28 -4.75
N MET A 39 39.04 -5.23 -5.58
CA MET A 39 39.01 -5.36 -7.04
C MET A 39 40.33 -5.90 -7.61
N ASP A 40 41.47 -5.49 -7.03
CA ASP A 40 42.79 -6.02 -7.42
C ASP A 40 42.95 -7.50 -7.04
N PHE A 41 42.41 -7.93 -5.91
CA PHE A 41 42.41 -9.34 -5.50
C PHE A 41 41.54 -10.21 -6.42
N ILE A 42 40.35 -9.73 -6.80
CA ILE A 42 39.49 -10.40 -7.79
C ILE A 42 40.20 -10.49 -9.14
N ALA A 43 40.93 -9.45 -9.56
CA ALA A 43 41.69 -9.48 -10.80
C ALA A 43 42.82 -10.52 -10.79
N VAL A 44 43.51 -10.69 -9.66
CA VAL A 44 44.57 -11.71 -9.48
C VAL A 44 43.98 -13.12 -9.49
N ILE A 45 42.84 -13.35 -8.83
CA ILE A 45 42.14 -14.64 -8.86
C ILE A 45 41.59 -14.95 -10.26
N ARG A 46 41.02 -13.96 -10.96
CA ARG A 46 40.61 -14.07 -12.37
C ARG A 46 41.77 -14.50 -13.25
N ALA A 47 42.93 -13.85 -13.14
CA ALA A 47 44.12 -14.19 -13.92
C ALA A 47 44.60 -15.63 -13.64
N ALA A 48 44.62 -16.04 -12.36
CA ALA A 48 45.04 -17.39 -11.97
C ALA A 48 44.06 -18.48 -12.43
N PHE A 49 42.75 -18.22 -12.40
CA PHE A 49 41.72 -19.16 -12.85
C PHE A 49 41.68 -19.26 -14.38
N HIS A 50 41.76 -18.12 -15.08
CA HIS A 50 41.81 -18.06 -16.54
C HIS A 50 43.01 -18.84 -17.10
N MET A 51 44.18 -18.74 -16.45
CA MET A 51 45.37 -19.52 -16.83
C MET A 51 45.17 -21.04 -16.70
N LYS A 52 44.27 -21.50 -15.84
CA LYS A 52 44.18 -22.91 -15.46
C LYS A 52 42.95 -23.65 -16.00
N PHE A 53 41.84 -22.94 -16.22
CA PHE A 53 40.54 -23.57 -16.57
C PHE A 53 39.80 -22.93 -17.75
N GLY A 54 40.29 -21.81 -18.30
CA GLY A 54 39.68 -21.14 -19.45
C GLY A 54 38.45 -20.30 -19.11
N ARG A 55 38.06 -19.42 -20.04
CA ARG A 55 37.08 -18.33 -19.85
C ARG A 55 35.63 -18.79 -19.68
N GLU A 56 35.29 -20.01 -20.14
CA GLU A 56 33.91 -20.53 -20.15
C GLU A 56 33.39 -20.98 -18.78
N LYS A 57 34.26 -21.17 -17.78
CA LYS A 57 33.88 -21.58 -16.41
C LYS A 57 34.02 -20.46 -15.37
N GLU A 58 34.28 -19.25 -15.84
CA GLU A 58 34.56 -18.09 -14.99
C GLU A 58 33.30 -17.58 -14.28
N SER A 59 32.14 -17.62 -14.95
CA SER A 59 30.85 -17.20 -14.39
C SER A 59 30.41 -18.11 -13.22
N ASP A 60 30.38 -19.42 -13.44
CA ASP A 60 29.96 -20.41 -12.42
C ASP A 60 30.87 -20.39 -11.18
N PHE A 61 32.18 -20.20 -11.37
CA PHE A 61 33.14 -20.15 -10.26
C PHE A 61 33.08 -18.84 -9.46
N LEU A 62 32.83 -17.71 -10.13
CA LEU A 62 32.67 -16.42 -9.46
C LEU A 62 31.36 -16.38 -8.67
N CYS A 63 30.28 -16.92 -9.23
CA CYS A 63 28.99 -17.08 -8.55
C CYS A 63 29.13 -17.96 -7.29
N LEU A 64 29.87 -19.08 -7.40
CA LEU A 64 30.15 -19.96 -6.26
C LEU A 64 31.04 -19.29 -5.19
N MET A 65 31.93 -18.37 -5.56
CA MET A 65 32.81 -17.65 -4.63
C MET A 65 32.08 -16.49 -3.91
N ILE A 66 31.20 -15.76 -4.60
CA ILE A 66 30.37 -14.70 -4.00
C ILE A 66 29.34 -15.30 -3.03
N ALA A 67 28.74 -16.44 -3.38
CA ALA A 67 27.83 -17.21 -2.51
C ALA A 67 28.49 -17.77 -1.23
N ASN A 68 29.81 -17.67 -1.06
CA ASN A 68 30.51 -18.08 0.17
C ASN A 68 30.83 -16.90 1.12
N LEU A 69 30.48 -15.66 0.75
CA LEU A 69 30.59 -14.45 1.58
C LEU A 69 29.23 -13.79 1.87
N VAL A 70 28.22 -14.09 1.07
CA VAL A 70 26.85 -13.54 1.11
C VAL A 70 25.89 -14.69 1.42
N PHE A 71 24.99 -14.51 2.37
CA PHE A 71 23.91 -15.47 2.57
C PHE A 71 22.86 -15.25 1.48
N VAL A 72 22.68 -16.24 0.61
CA VAL A 72 21.68 -16.20 -0.47
C VAL A 72 20.87 -17.49 -0.46
N VAL A 73 19.56 -17.32 -0.41
CA VAL A 73 18.58 -18.37 -0.71
C VAL A 73 17.73 -17.85 -1.86
N LEU A 74 17.97 -18.39 -3.05
CA LEU A 74 17.17 -18.14 -4.24
C LEU A 74 16.37 -19.40 -4.58
N TYR A 75 15.06 -19.26 -4.66
CA TYR A 75 14.15 -20.25 -5.22
C TYR A 75 13.62 -19.74 -6.56
N GLU A 76 14.32 -20.12 -7.63
CA GLU A 76 13.70 -20.23 -8.95
C GLU A 76 12.81 -21.48 -8.90
N ILE A 77 11.52 -21.31 -9.22
CA ILE A 77 10.57 -22.41 -9.12
C ILE A 77 10.70 -23.25 -10.39
N GLU A 78 11.45 -24.34 -10.32
CA GLU A 78 11.72 -25.20 -11.48
C GLU A 78 10.90 -26.50 -11.47
N ASP A 79 11.04 -27.30 -12.54
CA ASP A 79 10.52 -28.67 -12.59
C ASP A 79 10.99 -29.47 -11.35
N GLY A 80 10.03 -30.06 -10.63
CA GLY A 80 10.30 -30.75 -9.36
C GLY A 80 10.26 -29.85 -8.13
N TRP A 81 9.67 -28.64 -8.23
CA TRP A 81 9.41 -27.72 -7.12
C TRP A 81 8.75 -28.38 -5.89
N GLU A 82 7.96 -29.45 -6.08
CA GLU A 82 7.33 -30.24 -5.01
C GLU A 82 8.32 -30.92 -4.05
N ASN A 83 9.60 -31.05 -4.44
CA ASN A 83 10.65 -31.56 -3.54
C ASN A 83 11.07 -30.52 -2.47
N THR A 84 10.84 -29.24 -2.76
CA THR A 84 11.27 -28.11 -1.93
C THR A 84 10.07 -27.48 -1.23
N TRP A 85 8.99 -27.27 -1.98
CA TRP A 85 7.77 -26.67 -1.47
C TRP A 85 6.79 -27.73 -0.98
N VAL A 86 6.28 -27.51 0.23
CA VAL A 86 5.33 -28.38 0.89
C VAL A 86 3.97 -27.71 0.90
N VAL A 87 3.03 -28.26 0.15
CA VAL A 87 1.61 -27.88 0.24
C VAL A 87 1.05 -28.33 1.58
N SER A 88 0.44 -27.38 2.30
CA SER A 88 -0.18 -27.62 3.60
C SER A 88 -1.44 -28.48 3.49
N ASP A 89 -1.80 -29.15 4.58
CA ASP A 89 -3.08 -29.84 4.74
C ASP A 89 -4.15 -28.93 5.40
N TRP A 90 -3.79 -27.70 5.76
CA TRP A 90 -4.74 -26.70 6.25
C TRP A 90 -5.88 -26.48 5.23
N LYS A 91 -7.12 -26.43 5.74
CA LYS A 91 -8.36 -26.31 4.94
C LYS A 91 -8.70 -27.48 4.01
N LYS A 92 -7.95 -28.59 4.03
CA LYS A 92 -8.30 -29.79 3.24
C LYS A 92 -9.59 -30.46 3.72
N ASP A 93 -9.77 -30.63 5.02
CA ASP A 93 -10.97 -31.26 5.59
C ASP A 93 -12.24 -30.44 5.37
N GLU A 94 -12.10 -29.11 5.21
CA GLU A 94 -13.18 -28.19 4.87
C GLU A 94 -13.48 -28.16 3.36
N ASN A 95 -12.65 -28.83 2.54
CA ASN A 95 -12.68 -28.76 1.08
C ASN A 95 -12.65 -27.31 0.56
N THR A 96 -11.85 -26.45 1.21
CA THR A 96 -11.63 -25.06 0.82
C THR A 96 -10.16 -24.73 0.55
N ALA A 97 -9.25 -25.71 0.70
CA ALA A 97 -7.89 -25.64 0.21
C ALA A 97 -7.87 -25.61 -1.33
N GLY A 98 -7.05 -24.74 -1.92
CA GLY A 98 -6.87 -24.60 -3.36
C GLY A 98 -5.70 -25.43 -3.89
N VAL A 99 -5.79 -25.78 -5.17
CA VAL A 99 -4.73 -26.51 -5.90
C VAL A 99 -3.73 -25.53 -6.53
N TRP A 100 -2.44 -25.88 -6.47
CA TRP A 100 -1.38 -25.12 -7.11
C TRP A 100 -1.06 -25.68 -8.50
N ASN A 101 -0.89 -24.79 -9.47
CA ASN A 101 -0.40 -25.10 -10.81
C ASN A 101 1.06 -24.68 -10.95
N PHE A 102 1.76 -25.30 -11.89
CA PHE A 102 3.12 -24.90 -12.29
C PHE A 102 3.11 -24.49 -13.76
N THR A 103 3.27 -23.19 -14.03
CA THR A 103 2.99 -22.59 -15.34
C THR A 103 3.68 -21.24 -15.49
N SER A 104 3.86 -20.79 -16.74
CA SER A 104 4.31 -19.44 -17.09
C SER A 104 3.14 -18.47 -17.33
N GLY A 105 1.90 -18.93 -17.13
CA GLY A 105 0.70 -18.14 -17.40
C GLY A 105 0.32 -18.09 -18.89
N LYS A 106 -0.74 -17.33 -19.20
CA LYS A 106 -1.31 -17.14 -20.54
C LYS A 106 -0.47 -16.23 -21.44
N TRP A 107 0.18 -15.24 -20.86
CA TRP A 107 1.19 -14.38 -21.52
C TRP A 107 2.47 -14.44 -20.69
N ASN A 108 3.64 -14.46 -21.32
CA ASN A 108 4.93 -14.52 -20.63
C ASN A 108 6.03 -13.92 -21.51
N GLY A 109 7.14 -13.54 -20.88
CA GLY A 109 8.36 -13.15 -21.60
C GLY A 109 9.16 -14.37 -22.07
N ASP A 110 9.19 -15.43 -21.25
CA ASP A 110 9.75 -16.74 -21.60
C ASP A 110 8.78 -17.86 -21.17
N PRO A 111 8.36 -18.76 -22.09
CA PRO A 111 7.50 -19.90 -21.74
C PRO A 111 8.13 -20.92 -20.78
N ASN A 112 9.44 -20.86 -20.60
CA ASN A 112 10.16 -21.71 -19.65
C ASN A 112 10.25 -21.09 -18.25
N ASP A 113 10.00 -19.79 -18.12
CA ASP A 113 9.96 -19.10 -16.82
C ASP A 113 8.61 -19.36 -16.16
N LYS A 114 8.60 -20.35 -15.27
CA LYS A 114 7.38 -20.86 -14.66
C LYS A 114 7.41 -20.59 -13.16
N GLY A 115 6.25 -20.23 -12.62
CA GLY A 115 6.05 -20.10 -11.19
C GLY A 115 4.95 -21.03 -10.66
N ILE A 116 4.71 -20.96 -9.35
CA ILE A 116 3.53 -21.56 -8.75
C ILE A 116 2.34 -20.60 -8.86
N GLN A 117 1.24 -21.09 -9.43
CA GLN A 117 0.04 -20.32 -9.68
C GLN A 117 -1.15 -20.89 -8.90
N THR A 118 -1.96 -20.01 -8.33
CA THR A 118 -3.29 -20.36 -7.79
C THR A 118 -4.24 -20.76 -8.91
N SER A 119 -5.00 -21.85 -8.77
CA SER A 119 -5.76 -22.45 -9.91
C SER A 119 -7.28 -22.51 -9.76
N GLU A 120 -7.80 -22.32 -8.55
CA GLU A 120 -9.22 -22.41 -8.21
C GLU A 120 -9.71 -21.15 -7.46
N ASP A 121 -10.83 -20.62 -7.93
CA ASP A 121 -11.52 -19.47 -7.32
C ASP A 121 -12.12 -19.83 -5.95
N TYR A 122 -12.26 -18.83 -5.07
CA TYR A 122 -12.83 -18.96 -3.72
C TYR A 122 -12.12 -19.99 -2.84
N ARG A 123 -10.79 -19.98 -2.84
CA ARG A 123 -9.96 -20.94 -2.10
C ARG A 123 -8.95 -20.27 -1.17
N PHE A 124 -8.61 -21.01 -0.11
CA PHE A 124 -7.43 -20.77 0.70
C PHE A 124 -6.23 -21.50 0.11
N TYR A 125 -5.10 -20.82 0.04
CA TYR A 125 -3.84 -21.34 -0.47
C TYR A 125 -2.82 -21.33 0.65
N ALA A 126 -2.13 -22.44 0.86
CA ALA A 126 -1.07 -22.55 1.86
C ALA A 126 0.04 -23.48 1.38
N ILE A 127 1.25 -22.94 1.23
CA ILE A 127 2.44 -23.65 0.77
C ILE A 127 3.68 -23.00 1.39
N SER A 128 4.69 -23.80 1.71
CA SER A 128 5.92 -23.27 2.32
C SER A 128 7.15 -24.01 1.81
N ALA A 129 8.32 -23.37 1.87
CA ALA A 129 9.60 -24.00 1.62
C ALA A 129 10.55 -23.73 2.80
N GLU A 130 11.28 -24.76 3.22
CA GLU A 130 12.33 -24.66 4.23
C GLU A 130 13.64 -24.23 3.59
N PHE A 131 14.37 -23.32 4.21
CA PHE A 131 15.72 -22.92 3.83
C PHE A 131 16.69 -23.03 5.01
N PRO A 132 18.02 -23.02 4.77
CA PRO A 132 19.00 -23.08 5.85
C PRO A 132 18.78 -21.97 6.87
N LYS A 133 18.80 -22.31 8.16
CA LYS A 133 18.59 -21.35 9.25
C LYS A 133 19.45 -20.09 9.07
N PHE A 134 18.79 -18.94 9.11
CA PHE A 134 19.37 -17.63 8.92
C PHE A 134 19.04 -16.71 10.09
N SER A 135 19.99 -15.84 10.42
CA SER A 135 19.75 -14.68 11.27
C SER A 135 20.36 -13.47 10.61
N ASN A 136 19.62 -12.37 10.55
CA ASN A 136 20.14 -11.10 10.05
C ASN A 136 20.83 -10.28 11.15
N LYS A 137 21.25 -10.89 12.27
CA LYS A 137 22.01 -10.16 13.29
C LYS A 137 23.32 -9.64 12.68
N ASP A 138 23.57 -8.35 12.86
CA ASP A 138 24.72 -7.62 12.30
C ASP A 138 24.76 -7.57 10.76
N GLN A 139 23.66 -7.95 10.09
CA GLN A 139 23.56 -8.01 8.63
C GLN A 139 22.25 -7.37 8.14
N THR A 140 22.24 -6.96 6.87
CA THR A 140 20.98 -6.56 6.22
C THR A 140 20.14 -7.81 5.98
N LEU A 141 18.82 -7.70 6.04
CA LEU A 141 17.88 -8.68 5.53
C LEU A 141 17.24 -8.11 4.26
N VAL A 142 17.27 -8.89 3.20
CA VAL A 142 16.54 -8.64 1.95
C VAL A 142 15.56 -9.78 1.73
N PHE A 143 14.29 -9.44 1.53
CA PHE A 143 13.25 -10.37 1.16
C PHE A 143 12.57 -9.90 -0.11
N GLN A 144 12.74 -10.68 -1.19
CA GLN A 144 12.30 -10.32 -2.52
C GLN A 144 11.55 -11.47 -3.18
N PHE A 145 10.54 -11.16 -3.98
CA PHE A 145 9.86 -12.13 -4.83
C PHE A 145 9.08 -11.40 -5.94
N SER A 146 8.76 -12.13 -7.00
CA SER A 146 7.87 -11.65 -8.06
C SER A 146 6.45 -12.18 -7.90
N VAL A 147 5.48 -11.32 -8.20
CA VAL A 147 4.05 -11.63 -8.21
C VAL A 147 3.44 -11.14 -9.51
N LYS A 148 2.59 -11.97 -10.10
CA LYS A 148 1.77 -11.60 -11.25
C LYS A 148 0.30 -11.89 -10.98
N HIS A 149 -0.54 -10.86 -11.03
CA HIS A 149 -1.99 -10.99 -10.93
C HIS A 149 -2.63 -11.12 -12.32
N GLU A 150 -2.29 -12.21 -13.02
CA GLU A 150 -2.70 -12.46 -14.41
C GLU A 150 -4.22 -12.34 -14.63
N GLN A 151 -5.00 -12.73 -13.64
CA GLN A 151 -6.45 -12.81 -13.69
C GLN A 151 -7.17 -11.47 -13.53
N LYS A 152 -6.45 -10.34 -13.37
CA LYS A 152 -7.03 -9.05 -12.95
C LYS A 152 -7.70 -9.20 -11.58
N LEU A 153 -6.87 -9.36 -10.56
CA LEU A 153 -7.31 -9.65 -9.19
C LEU A 153 -8.20 -8.53 -8.64
N ASP A 154 -9.36 -8.92 -8.11
CA ASP A 154 -10.36 -8.03 -7.50
C ASP A 154 -10.33 -8.11 -5.97
N CYS A 155 -10.23 -9.32 -5.41
CA CYS A 155 -9.99 -9.54 -3.99
C CYS A 155 -9.16 -10.81 -3.72
N GLY A 156 -7.97 -10.61 -3.17
CA GLY A 156 -7.08 -11.64 -2.69
C GLY A 156 -5.72 -11.09 -2.29
N GLY A 157 -4.99 -11.89 -1.51
CA GLY A 157 -3.61 -11.57 -1.16
C GLY A 157 -2.63 -11.95 -2.26
N GLY A 158 -1.51 -11.23 -2.31
CA GLY A 158 -0.32 -11.52 -3.13
C GLY A 158 0.97 -11.49 -2.30
N TYR A 159 0.87 -11.62 -0.97
CA TYR A 159 1.99 -11.51 -0.04
C TYR A 159 2.62 -12.85 0.32
N MET A 160 3.82 -12.78 0.88
CA MET A 160 4.54 -13.92 1.44
C MET A 160 4.89 -13.69 2.91
N LYS A 161 5.15 -14.78 3.62
CA LYS A 161 5.54 -14.82 5.03
C LYS A 161 6.96 -15.38 5.15
N LEU A 162 7.77 -14.74 5.99
CA LEU A 162 8.97 -15.34 6.57
C LEU A 162 8.63 -15.90 7.94
N LEU A 163 8.98 -17.16 8.19
CA LEU A 163 8.70 -17.84 9.44
C LEU A 163 9.99 -18.22 10.17
N SER A 164 9.91 -18.15 11.50
CA SER A 164 11.00 -18.54 12.40
C SER A 164 10.73 -19.86 13.12
N GLY A 165 11.80 -20.48 13.61
CA GLY A 165 11.72 -21.65 14.49
C GLY A 165 11.39 -22.94 13.74
N GLU A 166 10.75 -23.91 14.40
CA GLU A 166 10.30 -25.16 13.76
C GLU A 166 8.83 -25.06 13.39
N VAL A 167 8.54 -25.12 12.08
CA VAL A 167 7.17 -25.06 11.54
C VAL A 167 6.78 -26.42 10.99
N ASP A 168 5.64 -26.94 11.42
CA ASP A 168 5.00 -28.07 10.75
C ASP A 168 4.37 -27.58 9.44
N GLN A 169 5.11 -27.70 8.34
CA GLN A 169 4.69 -27.22 7.01
C GLN A 169 3.36 -27.82 6.55
N LYS A 170 3.00 -29.02 7.04
CA LYS A 170 1.71 -29.66 6.73
C LYS A 170 0.53 -29.06 7.50
N LYS A 171 0.79 -28.28 8.54
CA LYS A 171 -0.22 -27.53 9.30
C LYS A 171 -0.13 -26.01 9.07
N PHE A 172 0.76 -25.55 8.20
CA PHE A 172 0.93 -24.13 7.90
C PHE A 172 -0.39 -23.51 7.40
N GLY A 173 -0.79 -22.39 7.98
CA GLY A 173 -2.06 -21.72 7.71
C GLY A 173 -2.15 -20.34 8.38
N GLY A 174 -3.33 -19.74 8.35
CA GLY A 174 -3.56 -18.36 8.82
C GLY A 174 -3.04 -18.04 10.22
N ASP A 175 -3.23 -18.96 11.17
CA ASP A 175 -2.83 -18.78 12.58
C ASP A 175 -1.37 -19.17 12.86
N THR A 176 -0.60 -19.59 11.85
CA THR A 176 0.80 -19.96 12.06
C THR A 176 1.61 -18.70 12.36
N PRO A 177 2.34 -18.64 13.49
CA PRO A 177 3.20 -17.50 13.79
C PRO A 177 4.22 -17.28 12.68
N TYR A 178 4.37 -16.02 12.26
CA TYR A 178 5.36 -15.60 11.28
C TYR A 178 6.17 -14.45 11.85
N SER A 179 7.36 -14.24 11.30
CA SER A 179 8.24 -13.14 11.66
C SER A 179 7.95 -11.89 10.84
N ILE A 180 7.77 -12.05 9.53
CA ILE A 180 7.48 -10.96 8.60
C ILE A 180 6.39 -11.44 7.65
N MET A 181 5.39 -10.59 7.36
CA MET A 181 4.49 -10.75 6.23
C MET A 181 4.65 -9.54 5.32
N PHE A 182 4.99 -9.77 4.06
CA PHE A 182 5.33 -8.72 3.11
C PHE A 182 4.77 -9.02 1.71
N GLY A 183 4.20 -8.00 1.06
CA GLY A 183 3.75 -8.07 -0.33
C GLY A 183 2.37 -7.46 -0.58
N PRO A 184 1.89 -7.47 -1.84
CA PRO A 184 0.64 -6.85 -2.23
C PRO A 184 -0.60 -7.53 -1.63
N ASP A 185 -1.62 -6.74 -1.35
CA ASP A 185 -2.94 -7.19 -0.95
C ASP A 185 -4.00 -6.29 -1.59
N ILE A 186 -4.90 -6.93 -2.35
CA ILE A 186 -5.92 -6.25 -3.13
C ILE A 186 -7.27 -6.78 -2.66
N CYS A 187 -8.18 -5.92 -2.24
CA CYS A 187 -9.57 -6.29 -2.03
C CYS A 187 -10.49 -5.09 -2.26
N GLY A 188 -11.15 -5.10 -3.42
CA GLY A 188 -12.04 -4.04 -3.87
C GLY A 188 -11.33 -2.69 -4.02
N TYR A 189 -12.08 -1.61 -3.76
CA TYR A 189 -11.54 -0.25 -3.80
C TYR A 189 -10.90 0.19 -2.48
N SER A 190 -11.16 -0.53 -1.39
CA SER A 190 -10.73 -0.17 -0.04
C SER A 190 -9.33 -0.64 0.32
N THR A 191 -8.80 -1.65 -0.39
CA THR A 191 -7.51 -2.26 -0.04
C THR A 191 -6.74 -2.51 -1.32
N LYS A 192 -5.69 -1.71 -1.55
CA LYS A 192 -4.75 -1.81 -2.67
C LYS A 192 -3.37 -1.35 -2.20
N LYS A 193 -2.77 -2.15 -1.32
CA LYS A 193 -1.56 -1.77 -0.60
C LYS A 193 -0.59 -2.93 -0.47
N VAL A 194 0.67 -2.58 -0.23
CA VAL A 194 1.70 -3.53 0.17
C VAL A 194 1.65 -3.67 1.69
N HIS A 195 1.40 -4.87 2.19
CA HIS A 195 1.62 -5.20 3.59
C HIS A 195 3.13 -5.25 3.88
N ALA A 196 3.51 -4.71 5.02
CA ALA A 196 4.81 -4.92 5.64
C ALA A 196 4.57 -5.05 7.15
N ILE A 197 4.24 -6.26 7.57
CA ILE A 197 3.85 -6.57 8.95
C ILE A 197 5.03 -7.27 9.62
N LEU A 198 5.43 -6.74 10.77
CA LEU A 198 6.55 -7.26 11.55
C LEU A 198 6.02 -7.86 12.85
N ASN A 199 6.48 -9.06 13.18
CA ASN A 199 6.20 -9.66 14.47
C ASN A 199 7.25 -9.21 15.48
N TYR A 200 6.79 -8.59 16.57
CA TYR A 200 7.64 -8.16 17.68
C TYR A 200 6.90 -8.43 18.99
N ASN A 201 7.59 -9.03 19.97
CA ASN A 201 6.99 -9.46 21.24
C ASN A 201 5.68 -10.25 21.08
N GLU A 202 5.67 -11.22 20.16
CA GLU A 202 4.53 -12.10 19.85
C GLU A 202 3.30 -11.39 19.26
N ALA A 203 3.42 -10.11 18.91
CA ALA A 203 2.36 -9.33 18.29
C ALA A 203 2.73 -8.92 16.85
N ASN A 204 1.72 -8.93 15.97
CA ASN A 204 1.87 -8.52 14.57
C ASN A 204 1.58 -7.03 14.45
N HIS A 205 2.59 -6.24 14.09
CA HIS A 205 2.49 -4.80 13.93
C HIS A 205 2.45 -4.43 12.44
N LEU A 206 1.40 -3.74 12.03
CA LEU A 206 1.26 -3.23 10.67
C LEU A 206 2.09 -1.95 10.51
N ILE A 207 2.64 -1.76 9.31
CA ILE A 207 3.23 -0.49 8.93
C ILE A 207 2.16 0.62 8.96
N LYS A 208 2.51 1.77 9.53
CA LYS A 208 1.64 2.95 9.64
C LYS A 208 1.45 3.67 8.30
N LYS A 209 2.48 3.60 7.46
CA LYS A 209 2.49 4.23 6.14
C LYS A 209 1.77 3.34 5.13
N GLU A 210 0.97 3.96 4.28
CA GLU A 210 0.31 3.26 3.18
C GLU A 210 1.24 3.25 1.95
N VAL A 211 1.53 2.06 1.44
CA VAL A 211 2.36 1.86 0.25
C VAL A 211 1.47 1.27 -0.84
N PRO A 212 1.21 1.96 -1.96
CA PRO A 212 0.38 1.43 -3.03
C PRO A 212 1.05 0.21 -3.68
N CYS A 213 0.26 -0.79 -4.02
CA CYS A 213 0.72 -1.92 -4.84
C CYS A 213 0.34 -1.72 -6.31
N GLU A 214 1.03 -2.44 -7.19
CA GLU A 214 0.67 -2.47 -8.60
C GLU A 214 -0.59 -3.33 -8.79
N THR A 215 -1.44 -2.95 -9.75
CA THR A 215 -2.79 -3.54 -9.91
C THR A 215 -3.11 -3.95 -11.34
N ASP A 216 -2.12 -3.89 -12.23
CA ASP A 216 -2.24 -4.43 -13.57
C ASP A 216 -2.04 -5.95 -13.57
N GLN A 217 -1.94 -6.55 -14.76
CA GLN A 217 -1.87 -7.99 -14.97
C GLN A 217 -0.48 -8.49 -15.36
N LEU A 218 0.55 -7.66 -15.20
CA LEU A 218 1.94 -7.97 -15.47
C LEU A 218 2.63 -8.47 -14.20
N SER A 219 3.83 -9.02 -14.38
CA SER A 219 4.70 -9.41 -13.28
C SER A 219 5.32 -8.17 -12.64
N HIS A 220 5.35 -8.13 -11.31
CA HIS A 220 6.03 -7.10 -10.53
C HIS A 220 6.91 -7.73 -9.45
N VAL A 221 8.02 -7.08 -9.12
CA VAL A 221 8.96 -7.52 -8.09
C VAL A 221 8.78 -6.68 -6.84
N TYR A 222 8.56 -7.33 -5.70
CA TYR A 222 8.45 -6.69 -4.39
C TYR A 222 9.68 -7.01 -3.56
N THR A 223 10.35 -5.99 -3.03
CA THR A 223 11.58 -6.15 -2.23
C THR A 223 11.46 -5.37 -0.92
N LEU A 224 11.61 -6.07 0.20
CA LEU A 224 11.75 -5.49 1.53
C LEU A 224 13.20 -5.60 1.98
N ILE A 225 13.78 -4.49 2.41
CA ILE A 225 15.14 -4.41 2.95
C ILE A 225 15.04 -3.92 4.40
N ILE A 226 15.65 -4.62 5.35
CA ILE A 226 15.76 -4.21 6.76
C ILE A 226 17.25 -4.19 7.12
N ARG A 227 17.74 -3.06 7.63
CA ARG A 227 19.17 -2.81 7.88
C ARG A 227 19.51 -2.84 9.39
N PRO A 228 20.80 -3.05 9.75
CA PRO A 228 21.25 -3.05 11.15
C PRO A 228 21.03 -1.75 11.93
N ASP A 229 20.85 -0.63 11.25
CA ASP A 229 20.52 0.67 11.87
C ASP A 229 19.01 0.84 12.14
N ALA A 230 18.24 -0.25 12.04
CA ALA A 230 16.78 -0.27 12.15
C ALA A 230 16.07 0.65 11.14
N THR A 231 16.68 0.85 9.97
CA THR A 231 16.01 1.41 8.79
C THR A 231 15.49 0.31 7.88
N TYR A 232 14.52 0.67 7.04
CA TYR A 232 13.99 -0.22 6.02
C TYR A 232 13.79 0.50 4.69
N SER A 233 13.72 -0.27 3.60
CA SER A 233 13.23 0.19 2.31
C SER A 233 12.25 -0.82 1.72
N ILE A 234 11.20 -0.34 1.06
CA ILE A 234 10.30 -1.14 0.23
C ILE A 234 10.47 -0.66 -1.21
N LEU A 235 10.90 -1.57 -2.07
CA LEU A 235 11.03 -1.34 -3.50
C LEU A 235 9.95 -2.15 -4.22
N ILE A 236 9.45 -1.58 -5.30
CA ILE A 236 8.64 -2.27 -6.30
C ILE A 236 9.34 -2.06 -7.62
N ASP A 237 9.61 -3.13 -8.35
CA ASP A 237 10.24 -3.09 -9.68
C ASP A 237 11.60 -2.38 -9.66
N ASN A 238 12.41 -2.66 -8.63
CA ASN A 238 13.70 -2.00 -8.34
C ASN A 238 13.61 -0.48 -8.11
N VAL A 239 12.41 0.08 -7.90
CA VAL A 239 12.19 1.50 -7.56
C VAL A 239 11.79 1.61 -6.09
N GLU A 240 12.51 2.42 -5.31
CA GLU A 240 12.17 2.69 -3.91
C GLU A 240 10.84 3.47 -3.82
N LYS A 241 9.83 2.82 -3.24
CA LYS A 241 8.50 3.41 -3.00
C LYS A 241 8.35 3.92 -1.58
N GLN A 242 9.08 3.34 -0.64
CA GLN A 242 9.06 3.73 0.76
C GLN A 242 10.41 3.48 1.44
N THR A 243 10.79 4.38 2.35
CA THR A 243 11.93 4.21 3.24
C THR A 243 11.67 4.90 4.58
N GLY A 244 12.31 4.44 5.63
CA GLY A 244 12.14 5.01 6.96
C GLY A 244 12.77 4.19 8.06
N SER A 245 12.25 4.34 9.28
CA SER A 245 12.76 3.66 10.47
C SER A 245 11.70 2.77 11.11
N LEU A 246 12.13 1.60 11.59
CA LEU A 246 11.30 0.68 12.37
C LEU A 246 10.72 1.35 13.63
N TYR A 247 11.42 2.34 14.20
CA TYR A 247 10.99 3.10 15.38
C TYR A 247 9.78 4.01 15.12
N SER A 248 9.66 4.57 13.91
CA SER A 248 8.63 5.56 13.59
C SER A 248 7.45 4.95 12.86
N ASP A 249 7.73 3.98 11.98
CA ASP A 249 6.77 3.52 10.98
C ASP A 249 6.00 2.28 11.42
N TRP A 250 6.36 1.69 12.56
CA TRP A 250 5.59 0.66 13.27
C TRP A 250 5.40 1.05 14.74
N ASP A 251 4.47 0.39 15.44
CA ASP A 251 4.26 0.51 16.88
C ASP A 251 4.96 -0.61 17.66
N LEU A 252 6.26 -0.80 17.43
CA LEU A 252 7.04 -1.89 18.04
C LEU A 252 7.41 -1.61 19.50
N LEU A 253 7.75 -0.36 19.80
CA LEU A 253 8.14 0.11 21.13
C LEU A 253 7.15 1.18 21.61
N PRO A 254 6.99 1.36 22.94
CA PRO A 254 6.26 2.50 23.49
C PRO A 254 6.81 3.84 22.97
N SER A 255 5.99 4.90 22.98
CA SER A 255 6.47 6.23 22.57
C SER A 255 7.59 6.70 23.48
N LYS A 256 8.64 7.33 22.93
CA LYS A 256 9.77 7.88 23.72
C LYS A 256 9.33 8.92 24.75
N THR A 257 8.26 9.65 24.44
CA THR A 257 7.70 10.69 25.31
C THR A 257 6.19 10.52 25.47
N ILE A 258 5.67 10.98 26.61
CA ILE A 258 4.24 11.01 26.94
C ILE A 258 3.88 12.37 27.52
N LYS A 259 2.59 12.72 27.50
CA LYS A 259 2.11 13.86 28.28
C LYS A 259 2.17 13.49 29.75
N ASP A 260 2.67 14.40 30.58
CA ASP A 260 2.78 14.21 32.02
C ASP A 260 1.39 13.91 32.60
N PRO A 261 1.15 12.68 33.11
CA PRO A 261 -0.14 12.29 33.66
C PRO A 261 -0.45 13.00 34.97
N GLU A 262 0.56 13.50 35.69
CA GLU A 262 0.41 14.21 36.96
C GLU A 262 0.26 15.74 36.76
N ALA A 263 0.53 16.23 35.55
CA ALA A 263 0.38 17.65 35.24
C ALA A 263 -1.09 18.08 35.29
N LYS A 264 -1.35 19.12 36.09
CA LYS A 264 -2.66 19.76 36.17
C LYS A 264 -2.57 21.17 35.62
N LYS A 265 -3.65 21.61 34.96
CA LYS A 265 -3.79 23.00 34.56
C LYS A 265 -3.69 23.90 35.80
N PRO A 266 -2.76 24.86 35.84
CA PRO A 266 -2.68 25.82 36.93
C PRO A 266 -3.98 26.63 37.07
N GLU A 267 -4.36 26.96 38.31
CA GLU A 267 -5.60 27.72 38.57
C GLU A 267 -5.55 29.14 37.98
N ASP A 268 -4.35 29.71 37.87
CA ASP A 268 -4.05 31.02 37.30
C ASP A 268 -3.87 31.00 35.77
N TRP A 269 -4.00 29.84 35.12
CA TRP A 269 -3.88 29.73 33.67
C TRP A 269 -5.18 30.13 32.96
N ASP A 270 -5.17 31.30 32.33
CA ASP A 270 -6.31 31.79 31.58
C ASP A 270 -6.28 31.31 30.12
N ASP A 271 -7.15 30.35 29.80
CA ASP A 271 -7.35 29.81 28.47
C ASP A 271 -8.58 30.40 27.76
N LYS A 272 -9.20 31.44 28.32
CA LYS A 272 -10.29 32.16 27.68
C LYS A 272 -9.71 33.24 26.79
N GLU A 273 -9.72 33.00 25.49
CA GLU A 273 -9.27 33.97 24.49
C GLU A 273 -10.08 35.28 24.53
N TYR A 274 -11.36 35.18 24.88
CA TYR A 274 -12.28 36.31 24.97
C TYR A 274 -12.97 36.36 26.33
N ILE A 275 -13.01 37.55 26.92
CA ILE A 275 -13.72 37.84 28.17
C ILE A 275 -14.79 38.91 27.94
N PRO A 276 -15.84 38.97 28.76
CA PRO A 276 -16.73 40.12 28.82
C PRO A 276 -15.93 41.41 29.00
N ASP A 277 -16.29 42.44 28.24
CA ASP A 277 -15.75 43.78 28.39
C ASP A 277 -16.18 44.33 29.77
N PRO A 278 -15.23 44.56 30.70
CA PRO A 278 -15.55 45.07 32.02
C PRO A 278 -16.10 46.50 31.98
N GLU A 279 -15.83 47.25 30.90
CA GLU A 279 -16.30 48.63 30.72
C GLU A 279 -17.65 48.69 29.98
N ASP A 280 -18.10 47.60 29.37
CA ASP A 280 -19.42 47.54 28.72
C ASP A 280 -20.49 47.33 29.79
N LYS A 281 -21.16 48.41 30.16
CA LYS A 281 -22.25 48.41 31.14
C LYS A 281 -23.59 48.30 30.44
N LYS A 282 -24.49 47.52 31.03
CA LYS A 282 -25.88 47.47 30.57
C LYS A 282 -26.48 48.89 30.60
N PRO A 283 -27.05 49.38 29.48
CA PRO A 283 -27.72 50.67 29.46
C PRO A 283 -28.86 50.73 30.48
N GLU A 284 -29.04 51.90 31.10
CA GLU A 284 -30.17 52.16 32.00
C GLU A 284 -31.49 52.02 31.22
N GLY A 285 -32.48 51.36 31.81
CA GLY A 285 -33.77 51.10 31.17
C GLY A 285 -33.82 49.90 30.20
N TYR A 286 -32.71 49.21 29.93
CA TYR A 286 -32.69 48.09 28.97
C TYR A 286 -33.59 46.91 29.40
N ASP A 287 -33.61 46.59 30.69
CA ASP A 287 -34.46 45.50 31.23
C ASP A 287 -35.93 45.93 31.37
N ASP A 288 -36.21 47.23 31.31
CA ASP A 288 -37.56 47.79 31.43
C ASP A 288 -38.30 47.80 30.08
N ILE A 289 -37.62 47.50 28.97
CA ILE A 289 -38.23 47.37 27.65
C ILE A 289 -39.05 46.07 27.63
N PRO A 290 -40.40 46.14 27.55
CA PRO A 290 -41.23 44.95 27.57
C PRO A 290 -41.04 44.16 26.27
N LYS A 291 -41.12 42.83 26.36
CA LYS A 291 -41.01 41.93 25.19
C LYS A 291 -42.15 42.14 24.19
N GLU A 292 -43.32 42.52 24.68
CA GLU A 292 -44.52 42.73 23.89
C GLU A 292 -45.16 44.06 24.28
N LEU A 293 -45.73 44.75 23.30
CA LEU A 293 -46.48 45.99 23.46
C LEU A 293 -47.92 45.76 22.98
N PRO A 294 -48.92 46.44 23.56
CA PRO A 294 -50.27 46.40 23.00
C PRO A 294 -50.24 46.95 21.56
N ASP A 295 -50.92 46.28 20.65
CA ASP A 295 -51.02 46.66 19.24
C ASP A 295 -51.70 48.03 19.11
N PRO A 296 -51.01 49.08 18.65
CA PRO A 296 -51.58 50.42 18.52
C PRO A 296 -52.62 50.52 17.39
N GLU A 297 -52.65 49.56 16.47
CA GLU A 297 -53.61 49.51 15.36
C GLU A 297 -54.85 48.69 15.70
N ALA A 298 -54.80 47.91 16.79
CA ALA A 298 -55.95 47.14 17.23
C ALA A 298 -57.06 48.05 17.75
N LYS A 299 -58.25 47.91 17.16
CA LYS A 299 -59.47 48.57 17.59
C LYS A 299 -60.38 47.56 18.27
N LYS A 300 -61.04 48.00 19.33
CA LYS A 300 -62.11 47.23 19.95
C LYS A 300 -63.19 46.91 18.90
N PRO A 301 -63.55 45.64 18.71
CA PRO A 301 -64.62 45.26 17.78
C PRO A 301 -65.95 45.94 18.13
N GLU A 302 -66.75 46.27 17.11
CA GLU A 302 -68.05 46.91 17.31
C GLU A 302 -69.05 46.01 18.06
N ASP A 303 -68.92 44.69 17.94
CA ASP A 303 -69.76 43.69 18.60
C ASP A 303 -69.24 43.25 20.00
N TRP A 304 -68.28 43.96 20.60
CA TRP A 304 -67.73 43.60 21.93
C TRP A 304 -68.60 44.12 23.08
N ASP A 305 -69.02 43.23 23.98
CA ASP A 305 -69.80 43.58 25.17
C ASP A 305 -68.95 43.48 26.45
N ASP A 306 -68.70 44.60 27.13
CA ASP A 306 -67.86 44.61 28.34
C ASP A 306 -68.54 43.92 29.55
N GLU A 307 -69.87 43.77 29.58
CA GLU A 307 -70.59 43.06 30.66
C GLU A 307 -70.52 41.53 30.49
N GLU A 308 -70.51 41.03 29.25
CA GLU A 308 -70.52 39.59 28.95
C GLU A 308 -69.11 39.04 28.62
N ASP A 309 -68.27 39.79 27.89
CA ASP A 309 -66.93 39.37 27.43
C ASP A 309 -65.77 39.91 28.30
N GLY A 310 -66.06 40.89 29.17
CA GLY A 310 -65.09 41.56 30.05
C GLY A 310 -64.41 42.79 29.43
N GLU A 311 -63.56 43.47 30.20
CA GLU A 311 -62.85 44.68 29.75
C GLU A 311 -61.92 44.34 28.57
N TRP A 312 -62.22 44.91 27.40
CA TRP A 312 -61.40 44.66 26.20
C TRP A 312 -59.96 45.15 26.40
N THR A 313 -59.00 44.26 26.11
CA THR A 313 -57.58 44.58 26.06
C THR A 313 -57.02 44.37 24.66
N ALA A 314 -56.27 45.33 24.14
CA ALA A 314 -55.62 45.20 22.83
C ALA A 314 -54.68 43.96 22.80
N PRO A 315 -54.67 43.17 21.72
CA PRO A 315 -53.71 42.07 21.56
C PRO A 315 -52.27 42.62 21.61
N THR A 316 -51.34 41.83 22.12
CA THR A 316 -49.94 42.24 22.22
C THR A 316 -49.16 41.84 20.96
N ILE A 317 -48.29 42.74 20.49
CA ILE A 317 -47.34 42.52 19.38
C ILE A 317 -45.90 42.53 19.92
N PRO A 318 -44.95 41.83 19.27
CA PRO A 318 -43.55 41.87 19.67
C PRO A 318 -42.98 43.29 19.63
N ASN A 319 -42.33 43.72 20.71
CA ASN A 319 -41.69 45.04 20.77
C ASN A 319 -40.40 45.06 19.93
N PRO A 320 -40.31 45.87 18.85
CA PRO A 320 -39.10 45.94 18.02
C PRO A 320 -37.85 46.45 18.77
N GLU A 321 -38.05 47.18 19.87
CA GLU A 321 -36.98 47.70 20.73
C GLU A 321 -36.44 46.64 21.70
N TYR A 322 -37.17 45.56 21.96
CA TYR A 322 -36.68 44.47 22.82
C TYR A 322 -35.59 43.66 22.10
N LYS A 323 -34.34 43.81 22.56
CA LYS A 323 -33.17 43.12 21.96
C LYS A 323 -32.80 41.81 22.66
N GLY A 324 -33.68 41.27 23.51
CA GLY A 324 -33.41 40.07 24.30
C GLY A 324 -32.60 40.35 25.57
N PRO A 325 -32.17 39.32 26.31
CA PRO A 325 -31.34 39.51 27.50
C PRO A 325 -29.98 40.13 27.14
N TRP A 326 -29.63 41.24 27.80
CA TRP A 326 -28.36 41.92 27.56
C TRP A 326 -27.18 41.00 27.85
N LYS A 327 -26.19 41.00 26.95
CA LYS A 327 -24.90 40.35 27.14
C LYS A 327 -23.79 41.37 26.89
N PRO A 328 -22.78 41.47 27.75
CA PRO A 328 -21.64 42.35 27.53
C PRO A 328 -20.92 41.96 26.25
N LYS A 329 -20.36 42.96 25.55
CA LYS A 329 -19.43 42.76 24.44
C LYS A 329 -18.26 41.90 24.90
N LYS A 330 -17.69 41.11 23.99
CA LYS A 330 -16.51 40.30 24.27
C LYS A 330 -15.26 41.05 23.76
N ILE A 331 -14.26 41.19 24.61
CA ILE A 331 -12.94 41.73 24.25
C ILE A 331 -11.89 40.62 24.33
N LYS A 332 -10.77 40.80 23.61
CA LYS A 332 -9.62 39.90 23.73
C LYS A 332 -9.09 39.98 25.16
N ASN A 333 -8.88 38.83 25.77
CA ASN A 333 -8.37 38.74 27.12
C ASN A 333 -6.87 39.07 27.15
N PRO A 334 -6.44 40.14 27.83
CA PRO A 334 -5.04 40.50 27.93
C PRO A 334 -4.19 39.44 28.66
N ASN A 335 -4.81 38.60 29.49
CA ASN A 335 -4.16 37.56 30.28
C ASN A 335 -4.20 36.18 29.61
N TYR A 336 -4.69 36.07 28.37
CA TYR A 336 -4.80 34.79 27.68
C TYR A 336 -3.42 34.16 27.48
N GLN A 337 -3.22 33.00 28.09
CA GLN A 337 -1.96 32.24 28.05
C GLN A 337 -1.98 31.12 27.00
N GLY A 338 -3.04 31.02 26.20
CA GLY A 338 -3.25 29.92 25.26
C GLY A 338 -4.03 28.77 25.88
N LYS A 339 -4.45 27.81 25.05
CA LYS A 339 -5.02 26.55 25.54
C LYS A 339 -3.94 25.77 26.28
N TRP A 340 -4.16 25.51 27.57
CA TRP A 340 -3.23 24.74 28.38
C TRP A 340 -3.00 23.35 27.78
N LYS A 341 -1.74 22.91 27.74
CA LYS A 341 -1.32 21.57 27.35
C LYS A 341 -0.40 21.02 28.44
N ALA A 342 -0.64 19.78 28.85
CA ALA A 342 0.27 19.08 29.76
C ALA A 342 1.70 19.06 29.18
N PRO A 343 2.74 19.28 30.00
CA PRO A 343 4.13 19.11 29.59
C PRO A 343 4.37 17.72 29.01
N ILE A 344 5.31 17.62 28.07
CA ILE A 344 5.76 16.34 27.52
C ILE A 344 6.96 15.90 28.37
N ILE A 345 6.92 14.69 28.90
CA ILE A 345 7.98 14.05 29.69
C ILE A 345 8.45 12.78 29.01
N ASP A 346 9.63 12.30 29.40
CA ASP A 346 10.14 10.99 28.97
C ASP A 346 9.21 9.88 29.46
N ASN A 347 8.95 8.89 28.61
CA ASN A 347 8.10 7.77 28.95
C ASN A 347 8.88 6.77 29.83
N PRO A 348 8.49 6.54 31.10
CA PRO A 348 9.18 5.59 31.96
C PRO A 348 9.09 4.13 31.46
N ASP A 349 8.11 3.83 30.60
CA ASP A 349 7.93 2.50 30.02
C ASP A 349 8.77 2.31 28.74
N PHE A 350 9.32 3.39 28.16
CA PHE A 350 10.19 3.28 27.00
C PHE A 350 11.52 2.64 27.39
N LYS A 351 11.83 1.53 26.72
CA LYS A 351 13.14 0.89 26.75
C LYS A 351 13.58 0.70 25.31
N ASP A 352 14.77 1.19 25.01
CA ASP A 352 15.35 1.06 23.68
C ASP A 352 15.73 -0.41 23.42
N ASP A 353 15.58 -0.83 22.17
CA ASP A 353 15.97 -2.17 21.72
C ASP A 353 16.93 -2.02 20.53
N PRO A 354 18.25 -2.16 20.74
CA PRO A 354 19.22 -2.04 19.66
C PRO A 354 19.11 -3.19 18.63
N GLU A 355 18.43 -4.27 18.97
CA GLU A 355 18.22 -5.44 18.12
C GLU A 355 16.81 -5.47 17.51
N LEU A 356 16.10 -4.33 17.47
CA LEU A 356 14.73 -4.20 16.92
C LEU A 356 14.58 -4.76 15.49
N TYR A 357 15.66 -4.78 14.71
CA TYR A 357 15.70 -5.27 13.34
C TYR A 357 16.00 -6.77 13.22
N VAL A 358 16.39 -7.43 14.31
CA VAL A 358 16.95 -8.78 14.31
C VAL A 358 15.87 -9.84 14.37
N TYR A 359 15.96 -10.76 13.42
CA TYR A 359 15.24 -12.03 13.39
C TYR A 359 16.26 -13.16 13.58
N PRO A 360 16.25 -13.86 14.72
CA PRO A 360 17.35 -14.76 15.10
C PRO A 360 17.27 -16.16 14.48
N ASP A 361 16.15 -16.54 13.88
CA ASP A 361 15.88 -17.93 13.49
C ASP A 361 14.96 -18.07 12.28
N LEU A 362 15.19 -17.29 11.22
CA LEU A 362 14.43 -17.41 9.97
C LEU A 362 14.76 -18.73 9.28
N ARG A 363 13.72 -19.49 8.91
CA ARG A 363 13.89 -20.85 8.35
C ARG A 363 12.93 -21.21 7.22
N TYR A 364 11.80 -20.53 7.09
CA TYR A 364 10.82 -20.87 6.06
C TYR A 364 10.31 -19.62 5.35
N VAL A 365 10.06 -19.77 4.05
CA VAL A 365 9.21 -18.87 3.27
C VAL A 365 7.86 -19.56 3.10
N GLY A 366 6.77 -18.81 3.15
CA GLY A 366 5.44 -19.37 2.99
C GLY A 366 4.49 -18.42 2.28
N ILE A 367 3.59 -18.98 1.47
CA ILE A 367 2.47 -18.28 0.89
C ILE A 367 1.22 -18.82 1.56
N GLU A 368 0.50 -17.94 2.26
CA GLU A 368 -0.79 -18.26 2.88
C GLU A 368 -1.79 -17.15 2.55
N LEU A 369 -2.80 -17.47 1.76
CA LEU A 369 -3.66 -16.50 1.11
C LEU A 369 -5.11 -16.97 1.03
N TRP A 370 -6.01 -16.01 0.99
CA TRP A 370 -7.36 -16.17 0.42
C TRP A 370 -7.41 -15.45 -0.93
N GLN A 371 -8.01 -16.09 -1.94
CA GLN A 371 -8.30 -15.43 -3.22
C GLN A 371 -9.73 -15.73 -3.68
N VAL A 372 -10.45 -14.68 -4.05
CA VAL A 372 -11.76 -14.77 -4.71
C VAL A 372 -11.54 -15.26 -6.14
N LYS A 373 -10.71 -14.56 -6.92
CA LYS A 373 -10.32 -14.95 -8.27
C LYS A 373 -8.88 -15.45 -8.30
N SER A 374 -8.70 -16.68 -8.73
CA SER A 374 -7.40 -17.36 -8.85
C SER A 374 -6.67 -16.99 -10.14
N GLY A 375 -5.37 -17.25 -10.18
CA GLY A 375 -4.48 -16.94 -11.30
C GLY A 375 -3.23 -16.15 -10.89
N THR A 376 -3.09 -15.82 -9.61
CA THR A 376 -1.88 -15.17 -9.10
C THR A 376 -0.72 -16.16 -9.17
N LEU A 377 0.37 -15.74 -9.79
CA LEU A 377 1.62 -16.49 -9.96
C LEU A 377 2.72 -15.89 -9.10
N PHE A 378 3.47 -16.74 -8.41
CA PHE A 378 4.63 -16.39 -7.59
C PHE A 378 5.88 -17.05 -8.16
N ASP A 379 6.98 -16.31 -8.16
CA ASP A 379 8.29 -16.81 -8.57
C ASP A 379 9.44 -15.94 -8.03
N ASN A 380 10.69 -16.33 -8.29
CA ASN A 380 11.91 -15.57 -8.00
C ASN A 380 12.06 -15.19 -6.52
N VAL A 381 11.75 -16.14 -5.62
CA VAL A 381 11.77 -15.90 -4.17
C VAL A 381 13.22 -15.87 -3.69
N LEU A 382 13.61 -14.76 -3.08
CA LEU A 382 14.97 -14.48 -2.62
C LEU A 382 14.95 -14.01 -1.15
N VAL A 383 15.77 -14.67 -0.32
CA VAL A 383 16.18 -14.19 0.99
C VAL A 383 17.69 -13.99 0.94
N SER A 384 18.16 -12.77 1.20
CA SER A 384 19.57 -12.39 1.06
C SER A 384 20.02 -11.44 2.16
N ASP A 385 21.33 -11.26 2.33
CA ASP A 385 21.94 -10.17 3.12
C ASP A 385 22.55 -9.03 2.26
N ASP A 386 22.44 -9.12 0.93
CA ASP A 386 23.00 -8.18 -0.04
C ASP A 386 21.90 -7.53 -0.92
N PRO A 387 21.62 -6.22 -0.73
CA PRO A 387 20.69 -5.46 -1.56
C PRO A 387 21.07 -5.32 -3.04
N GLU A 388 22.37 -5.16 -3.34
CA GLU A 388 22.90 -5.04 -4.69
C GLU A 388 22.72 -6.35 -5.46
N TYR A 389 22.98 -7.49 -4.81
CA TYR A 389 22.69 -8.80 -5.38
C TYR A 389 21.19 -8.98 -5.67
N ALA A 390 20.32 -8.59 -4.73
CA ALA A 390 18.87 -8.69 -4.94
C ALA A 390 18.38 -7.85 -6.12
N LYS A 391 18.91 -6.63 -6.26
CA LYS A 391 18.66 -5.76 -7.41
C LYS A 391 19.11 -6.42 -8.72
N GLN A 392 20.32 -6.97 -8.75
CA GLN A 392 20.84 -7.67 -9.92
C GLN A 392 19.95 -8.86 -10.28
N MET A 393 19.51 -9.65 -9.31
CA MET A 393 18.62 -10.79 -9.55
C MET A 393 17.27 -10.34 -10.12
N ALA A 394 16.69 -9.24 -9.62
CA ALA A 394 15.46 -8.69 -10.19
C ALA A 394 15.64 -8.20 -11.64
N ASP A 395 16.78 -7.58 -11.96
CA ASP A 395 17.11 -7.15 -13.33
C ASP A 395 17.34 -8.36 -14.25
N GLU A 396 17.95 -9.43 -13.73
CA GLU A 396 18.32 -10.63 -14.49
C GLU A 396 17.17 -11.63 -14.72
N THR A 397 16.12 -11.58 -13.90
CA THR A 397 14.93 -12.42 -13.99
C THR A 397 13.79 -11.63 -14.63
N TRP A 398 12.97 -10.96 -13.82
CA TRP A 398 11.86 -10.10 -14.24
C TRP A 398 12.30 -9.02 -15.24
N GLY A 399 13.40 -8.33 -14.97
CA GLY A 399 13.86 -7.19 -15.78
C GLY A 399 14.17 -7.56 -17.22
N LYS A 400 14.67 -8.78 -17.48
CA LYS A 400 14.92 -9.29 -18.83
C LYS A 400 13.63 -9.64 -19.58
N GLN A 401 12.56 -9.97 -18.87
CA GLN A 401 11.34 -10.55 -19.43
C GLN A 401 10.17 -9.58 -19.55
N LYS A 402 10.12 -8.54 -18.71
CA LYS A 402 8.96 -7.64 -18.57
C LYS A 402 8.48 -7.01 -19.89
N ASP A 403 9.40 -6.63 -20.77
CA ASP A 403 9.02 -5.98 -22.04
C ASP A 403 8.41 -6.99 -23.02
N ALA A 404 8.93 -8.22 -23.04
CA ALA A 404 8.38 -9.31 -23.85
C ALA A 404 7.02 -9.78 -23.27
N GLU A 405 6.91 -9.90 -21.95
CA GLU A 405 5.64 -10.19 -21.27
C GLU A 405 4.58 -9.14 -21.60
N LYS A 406 4.94 -7.85 -21.51
CA LYS A 406 4.03 -6.74 -21.82
C LYS A 406 3.56 -6.79 -23.28
N ALA A 407 4.46 -7.05 -24.23
CA ALA A 407 4.08 -7.20 -25.63
C ALA A 407 3.13 -8.39 -25.85
N ALA A 408 3.38 -9.53 -25.17
CA ALA A 408 2.51 -10.69 -25.22
C ALA A 408 1.13 -10.43 -24.61
N PHE A 409 1.07 -9.65 -23.52
CA PHE A 409 -0.19 -9.21 -22.90
C PHE A 409 -0.99 -8.29 -23.84
N GLU A 410 -0.35 -7.27 -24.41
CA GLU A 410 -1.00 -6.34 -25.36
C GLU A 410 -1.52 -7.09 -26.61
N GLU A 411 -0.78 -8.08 -27.11
CA GLU A 411 -1.25 -8.93 -28.21
C GLU A 411 -2.47 -9.77 -27.79
N ALA A 412 -2.46 -10.33 -26.57
CA ALA A 412 -3.56 -11.13 -26.06
C ALA A 412 -4.83 -10.31 -25.81
N GLU A 413 -4.71 -9.08 -25.29
CA GLU A 413 -5.84 -8.16 -25.11
C GLU A 413 -6.40 -7.71 -26.47
N LYS A 414 -5.53 -7.35 -27.42
CA LYS A 414 -5.97 -6.99 -28.78
C LYS A 414 -6.76 -8.11 -29.46
N LYS A 415 -6.29 -9.36 -29.32
CA LYS A 415 -7.04 -10.53 -29.85
C LYS A 415 -8.40 -10.68 -29.19
N ARG A 416 -8.50 -10.44 -27.89
CA ARG A 416 -9.77 -10.48 -27.16
C ARG A 416 -10.73 -9.40 -27.64
N ASP A 417 -10.26 -8.17 -27.80
CA ASP A 417 -11.07 -7.06 -28.32
C ASP A 417 -11.55 -7.33 -29.76
N GLU A 418 -10.71 -7.93 -30.61
CA GLU A 418 -11.06 -8.36 -31.97
C GLU A 418 -12.03 -9.55 -32.03
N GLU A 419 -12.08 -10.38 -31.00
CA GLU A 419 -13.04 -11.50 -30.87
C GLU A 419 -14.38 -10.99 -30.34
N GLU A 420 -14.37 -10.16 -29.29
CA GLU A 420 -15.58 -9.54 -28.73
C GLU A 420 -16.30 -8.66 -29.77
N SER A 421 -15.55 -7.90 -30.58
CA SER A 421 -16.14 -7.10 -31.68
C SER A 421 -16.68 -7.92 -32.86
N LYS A 422 -16.32 -9.21 -32.99
CA LYS A 422 -16.89 -10.12 -34.00
C LYS A 422 -18.10 -10.90 -33.48
N GLU A 423 -18.24 -11.01 -32.16
CA GLU A 423 -19.36 -11.69 -31.50
C GLU A 423 -20.59 -10.80 -31.25
N ASP A 424 -20.58 -9.54 -31.72
CA ASP A 424 -21.74 -8.65 -31.84
C ASP A 424 -22.35 -8.67 -33.27
N PRO A 425 -23.19 -9.65 -33.67
CA PRO A 425 -24.02 -9.56 -34.86
C PRO A 425 -25.40 -9.02 -34.48
N ALA A 426 -25.49 -7.73 -34.15
CA ALA A 426 -26.76 -7.02 -34.07
C ALA A 426 -26.55 -5.52 -34.31
N ASP A 427 -26.20 -5.15 -35.56
CA ASP A 427 -26.89 -4.10 -36.34
C ASP A 427 -26.12 -3.76 -37.63
N SER A 428 -25.94 -4.73 -38.53
CA SER A 428 -25.51 -4.46 -39.90
C SER A 428 -25.95 -5.55 -40.86
N ASP A 429 -27.26 -5.69 -41.04
CA ASP A 429 -27.83 -6.36 -42.20
C ASP A 429 -29.16 -5.68 -42.56
N ALA A 430 -29.05 -4.52 -43.20
CA ALA A 430 -30.14 -3.91 -43.95
C ALA A 430 -29.58 -2.95 -45.01
N GLU A 431 -28.71 -3.43 -45.89
CA GLU A 431 -28.45 -2.76 -47.16
C GLU A 431 -28.50 -3.80 -48.28
N GLU A 432 -29.41 -3.53 -49.22
CA GLU A 432 -29.62 -4.11 -50.55
C GLU A 432 -30.54 -5.35 -50.69
N GLU A 433 -31.78 -5.12 -51.11
CA GLU A 433 -32.14 -5.27 -52.54
C GLU A 433 -33.54 -4.68 -52.88
N ASP A 434 -33.56 -3.93 -53.99
CA ASP A 434 -34.63 -3.79 -54.99
C ASP A 434 -35.62 -2.60 -55.01
N GLU A 435 -35.36 -1.81 -56.07
CA GLU A 435 -36.12 -0.75 -56.71
C GLU A 435 -37.46 -1.19 -57.36
N ALA A 436 -38.31 -0.16 -57.55
CA ALA A 436 -39.47 -0.04 -58.44
C ALA A 436 -40.85 -0.57 -57.98
N GLY A 437 -41.78 0.38 -57.72
CA GLY A 437 -43.21 0.08 -57.60
C GLY A 437 -44.13 1.24 -57.23
N ASP A 438 -44.14 2.28 -58.07
CA ASP A 438 -45.25 3.20 -58.45
C ASP A 438 -46.19 3.86 -57.41
N ALA A 439 -46.64 5.04 -57.80
CA ALA A 439 -47.34 6.06 -57.01
C ALA A 439 -48.85 5.83 -56.79
N GLU A 440 -49.38 6.67 -55.89
CA GLU A 440 -50.69 7.35 -55.89
C GLU A 440 -51.63 6.99 -54.71
N GLY A 441 -51.98 8.02 -53.93
CA GLY A 441 -53.37 8.21 -53.49
C GLY A 441 -53.65 8.47 -52.01
N GLU A 442 -54.02 9.74 -51.73
CA GLU A 442 -55.03 10.19 -50.74
C GLU A 442 -54.60 10.48 -49.28
N ASP A 443 -54.10 11.70 -49.09
CA ASP A 443 -54.75 12.85 -48.43
C ASP A 443 -55.77 12.60 -47.29
N SER A 444 -55.52 13.17 -46.11
CA SER A 444 -56.25 14.36 -45.62
C SER A 444 -56.16 14.58 -44.10
N ASP A 445 -56.12 15.88 -43.79
CA ASP A 445 -56.14 16.59 -42.51
C ASP A 445 -57.15 16.12 -41.46
N ALA A 446 -56.87 16.48 -40.20
CA ALA A 446 -57.77 17.23 -39.29
C ALA A 446 -57.29 17.09 -37.84
N GLU A 447 -56.74 18.16 -37.25
CA GLU A 447 -57.48 19.10 -36.39
C GLU A 447 -57.84 18.48 -35.03
N THR A 448 -57.24 18.88 -33.91
CA THR A 448 -57.53 20.08 -33.08
C THR A 448 -57.63 19.58 -31.63
N LYS A 449 -57.46 20.31 -30.52
CA LYS A 449 -57.24 21.72 -30.15
C LYS A 449 -56.71 21.64 -28.69
N VAL A 450 -55.72 22.44 -28.26
CA VAL A 450 -55.88 23.78 -27.63
C VAL A 450 -56.65 23.65 -26.30
N ASP A 451 -56.07 23.92 -25.13
CA ASP A 451 -55.69 25.22 -24.55
C ASP A 451 -54.76 24.94 -23.31
N THR A 452 -53.58 25.54 -23.06
CA THR A 452 -53.26 26.94 -22.63
C THR A 452 -54.20 27.46 -21.53
N ALA A 453 -53.79 28.02 -20.39
CA ALA A 453 -52.67 28.90 -20.08
C ALA A 453 -52.52 28.91 -18.52
N GLU A 454 -51.30 28.95 -17.96
CA GLU A 454 -50.63 30.18 -17.48
C GLU A 454 -51.20 30.67 -16.12
N ASP A 455 -50.45 31.05 -15.08
CA ASP A 455 -49.01 31.29 -14.97
C ASP A 455 -48.63 31.64 -13.50
N GLU A 456 -47.33 31.49 -13.20
CA GLU A 456 -46.47 32.44 -12.45
C GLU A 456 -46.61 32.58 -10.89
N ASP A 457 -45.54 32.72 -10.08
CA ASP A 457 -44.08 32.71 -10.30
C ASP A 457 -43.30 32.71 -8.95
N GLU A 458 -41.98 32.47 -9.07
CA GLU A 458 -40.81 32.93 -8.29
C GLU A 458 -40.20 32.02 -7.19
N GLY A 459 -38.89 31.70 -7.22
CA GLY A 459 -37.85 32.17 -8.14
C GLY A 459 -36.44 31.55 -8.00
N HIS A 460 -35.75 31.57 -9.15
CA HIS A 460 -34.33 31.89 -9.42
C HIS A 460 -33.18 31.10 -8.73
N VAL A 461 -32.40 30.33 -9.50
CA VAL A 461 -31.14 30.74 -10.20
C VAL A 461 -30.58 29.60 -11.07
N GLY A 462 -30.08 29.94 -12.27
CA GLY A 462 -29.75 28.99 -13.35
C GLY A 462 -28.29 28.54 -13.47
N PHE A 463 -28.16 27.36 -14.10
CA PHE A 463 -27.21 26.87 -15.11
C PHE A 463 -25.74 27.39 -15.14
N LEU A 464 -24.78 26.44 -15.21
CA LEU A 464 -23.85 26.25 -16.34
C LEU A 464 -23.00 24.96 -16.17
N SER A 465 -22.62 24.38 -17.32
CA SER A 465 -21.93 23.11 -17.61
C SER A 465 -20.43 23.05 -17.21
N PRO A 466 -19.83 21.85 -17.02
CA PRO A 466 -18.41 21.72 -16.69
C PRO A 466 -17.52 21.46 -17.92
N GLU A 467 -16.94 22.52 -18.48
CA GLU A 467 -15.66 22.51 -19.17
C GLU A 467 -14.71 23.46 -18.40
N MET A 468 -13.42 23.09 -18.31
CA MET A 468 -12.31 23.76 -17.58
C MET A 468 -12.07 23.36 -16.11
N MET A 469 -11.25 22.32 -15.92
CA MET A 469 -10.19 22.33 -14.91
C MET A 469 -8.93 21.71 -15.52
N MET A 470 -8.22 22.52 -16.30
CA MET A 470 -6.81 22.32 -16.66
C MET A 470 -6.01 23.47 -16.01
N SER A 471 -4.76 23.15 -15.67
CA SER A 471 -3.68 24.02 -15.19
C SER A 471 -3.60 24.26 -13.68
N CYS A 472 -2.66 23.56 -13.05
CA CYS A 472 -1.51 24.14 -12.35
C CYS A 472 -0.72 22.99 -11.70
N ASP A 473 0.26 22.44 -12.41
CA ASP A 473 1.54 21.93 -11.85
C ASP A 473 2.44 21.36 -12.96
N GLU A 474 2.67 22.16 -14.00
CA GLU A 474 3.64 21.87 -15.06
C GLU A 474 4.60 23.06 -15.26
N GLU A 475 5.09 23.63 -14.15
CA GLU A 475 6.08 24.71 -14.15
C GLU A 475 7.24 24.47 -13.16
N ALA A 476 7.64 23.20 -12.96
CA ALA A 476 8.82 22.83 -12.17
C ALA A 476 9.93 22.12 -12.96
N LEU A 477 9.76 21.82 -14.25
CA LEU A 477 10.72 21.01 -15.02
C LEU A 477 11.56 21.78 -16.08
N LEU A 478 11.53 23.12 -16.10
CA LEU A 478 12.24 23.93 -17.12
C LEU A 478 13.17 25.01 -16.57
N ARG A 479 13.66 24.86 -15.32
CA ARG A 479 14.60 25.82 -14.71
C ARG A 479 15.88 25.21 -14.15
N ALA A 480 16.52 24.32 -14.93
CA ALA A 480 17.90 23.90 -14.68
C ALA A 480 18.68 23.59 -15.97
N LYS A 481 18.59 24.46 -16.99
CA LYS A 481 19.58 24.55 -18.08
C LYS A 481 19.76 26.00 -18.52
N SER A 482 20.34 26.83 -17.65
CA SER A 482 21.14 28.01 -18.03
C SER A 482 21.73 28.69 -16.78
N VAL A 483 22.75 28.08 -16.17
CA VAL A 483 23.90 28.76 -15.55
C VAL A 483 25.12 27.87 -15.74
#